data_AF-A0AAV2B235-F1
#
_entry.id   AF-A0AAV2B235-F1
#
_cell.length_a   1.000
_cell.length_b   1.000
_cell.length_c   1.000
_cell.angle_alpha   90.00
_cell.angle_beta   90.00
_cell.angle_gamma   90.00
#
_symmetry.space_group_name_H-M   'P 1'
#
loop_
_entity.id
_entity.type
_entity.pdbx_description
1 polymer ?
#
loop_
_entity_poly.entity_id
_entity_poly.type
_entity_poly.pdbx_seq_one_letter_code
_entity_poly.pdbx_strand_id
1 'polypeptide(L)'
;MKFIEVQSLSEIALLKVTVAVCNNFEDCVPNMPPNLATMHSKFNHWFFTVCGKCLDRMHELASTLQLPNELETKVEALCKHVYFQMCTWNGSLVKIHGRLVSDHAYIYTYLDRIDFRHYFEWKSIGTIDEKKTVQNLLLDEHLSVDFRFVMACYFCLESDVISLWEIMPEISKTKIRSHTCTSLPLISFWLKWLDKADFRDEAASVLRSFYGAHGAFDCILNSVTLLQYFLLNFSYHLEKEYLKNVVCHSSTLKEVTRFCLFE
;
A
#
# COMPACT_ATOMS: atom_id res chain seq x y z
N MET A 1 25.84 6.27 11.48
CA MET A 1 25.34 7.35 12.36
C MET A 1 24.07 7.90 11.73
N LYS A 2 22.87 7.56 12.22
CA LYS A 2 21.60 8.09 11.69
C LYS A 2 21.37 9.46 12.31
N PHE A 3 21.49 10.52 11.53
CA PHE A 3 21.00 11.83 11.95
C PHE A 3 19.48 11.72 12.07
N ILE A 4 18.97 11.88 13.30
CA ILE A 4 17.54 12.10 13.50
C ILE A 4 17.31 13.55 13.07
N GLU A 5 16.82 13.72 11.85
CA GLU A 5 16.37 15.01 11.38
C GLU A 5 15.11 15.36 12.19
N VAL A 6 15.28 16.16 13.24
CA VAL A 6 14.16 16.61 14.08
C VAL A 6 13.38 17.61 13.26
N GLN A 7 12.16 17.26 12.88
CA GLN A 7 11.29 18.17 12.17
C GLN A 7 10.98 19.41 12.99
N SER A 8 10.90 20.53 12.30
CA SER A 8 10.37 21.75 12.89
C SER A 8 8.86 21.60 13.16
N LEU A 9 8.37 22.28 14.19
CA LEU A 9 6.93 22.39 14.47
C LEU A 9 6.16 22.94 13.26
N SER A 10 6.81 23.80 12.47
CA SER A 10 6.22 24.37 11.25
C SER A 10 5.96 23.31 10.20
N GLU A 11 6.88 22.36 9.98
CA GLU A 11 6.70 21.28 8.99
C GLU A 11 5.62 20.30 9.44
N ILE A 12 5.57 19.97 10.73
CA ILE A 12 4.53 19.11 11.30
C ILE A 12 3.15 19.76 11.15
N ALA A 13 3.04 21.06 11.48
CA ALA A 13 1.80 21.80 11.35
C ALA A 13 1.35 21.91 9.88
N LEU A 14 2.27 22.22 8.97
CA LEU A 14 2.02 22.29 7.54
C LEU A 14 1.46 20.96 7.01
N LEU A 15 2.10 19.84 7.32
CA LEU A 15 1.62 18.52 6.91
C LEU A 15 0.24 18.20 7.48
N LYS A 16 -0.02 18.49 8.76
CA LYS A 16 -1.33 18.26 9.37
C LYS A 16 -2.43 19.06 8.70
N VAL A 17 -2.17 20.33 8.38
CA VAL A 17 -3.12 21.17 7.64
C VAL A 17 -3.37 20.60 6.26
N THR A 18 -2.31 20.23 5.53
CA THR A 18 -2.45 19.62 4.20
C THR A 18 -3.24 18.32 4.23
N VAL A 19 -2.93 17.41 5.15
CA VAL A 19 -3.68 16.15 5.31
C VAL A 19 -5.15 16.43 5.64
N ALA A 20 -5.44 17.42 6.49
CA ALA A 20 -6.83 17.81 6.77
C ALA A 20 -7.54 18.36 5.51
N VAL A 21 -6.87 19.16 4.69
CA VAL A 21 -7.42 19.63 3.40
C VAL A 21 -7.71 18.44 2.48
N CYS A 22 -6.77 17.51 2.33
CA CYS A 22 -6.95 16.33 1.48
C CYS A 22 -7.99 15.34 2.04
N ASN A 23 -8.17 15.25 3.36
CA ASN A 23 -9.16 14.38 3.99
C ASN A 23 -10.59 14.93 3.90
N ASN A 24 -10.77 16.26 3.93
CA ASN A 24 -12.09 16.89 3.76
C ASN A 24 -12.55 16.95 2.30
N PHE A 25 -11.93 16.14 1.45
CA PHE A 25 -12.23 16.04 0.04
C PHE A 25 -13.27 14.93 -0.19
N GLU A 26 -14.56 15.28 -0.12
CA GLU A 26 -15.66 14.32 -0.37
C GLU A 26 -16.27 14.45 -1.79
N ASP A 27 -16.02 15.56 -2.47
CA ASP A 27 -16.89 16.06 -3.55
C ASP A 27 -16.39 15.91 -5.00
N CYS A 28 -15.14 15.49 -5.29
CA CYS A 28 -14.78 15.16 -6.68
C CYS A 28 -15.09 13.72 -7.06
N VAL A 29 -16.11 13.13 -6.45
CA VAL A 29 -16.89 12.15 -7.20
C VAL A 29 -17.61 12.96 -8.28
N PRO A 30 -17.27 12.84 -9.58
CA PRO A 30 -18.01 13.58 -10.60
C PRO A 30 -19.50 13.31 -10.41
N ASN A 31 -20.35 14.34 -10.45
CA ASN A 31 -21.81 14.22 -10.55
C ASN A 31 -22.12 13.30 -11.73
N MET A 32 -22.21 12.00 -11.46
CA MET A 32 -22.42 10.98 -12.47
C MET A 32 -23.73 10.27 -12.16
N PRO A 33 -24.56 10.07 -13.19
CA PRO A 33 -25.90 9.53 -13.02
C PRO A 33 -25.84 8.14 -12.37
N PRO A 34 -26.83 7.74 -11.56
CA PRO A 34 -26.76 6.59 -10.63
C PRO A 34 -26.65 5.18 -11.28
N ASN A 35 -26.31 5.06 -12.56
CA ASN A 35 -26.21 3.78 -13.26
C ASN A 35 -24.88 3.05 -13.01
N LEU A 36 -24.93 1.72 -13.07
CA LEU A 36 -23.84 0.76 -12.76
C LEU A 36 -22.47 1.03 -13.43
N ALA A 37 -22.42 1.80 -14.52
CA ALA A 37 -21.17 2.21 -15.18
C ALA A 37 -20.31 3.19 -14.35
N THR A 38 -20.82 3.71 -13.23
CA THR A 38 -20.23 4.82 -12.44
C THR A 38 -19.29 4.41 -11.31
N MET A 39 -19.25 3.15 -10.89
CA MET A 39 -18.25 2.71 -9.89
C MET A 39 -16.88 2.47 -10.51
N HIS A 40 -16.84 1.98 -11.76
CA HIS A 40 -15.59 1.95 -12.53
C HIS A 40 -15.00 3.36 -12.73
N SER A 41 -15.82 4.42 -12.80
CA SER A 41 -15.30 5.79 -12.93
C SER A 41 -14.74 6.36 -11.61
N LYS A 42 -15.31 6.04 -10.45
CA LYS A 42 -14.67 6.28 -9.13
C LYS A 42 -13.33 5.53 -9.04
N PHE A 43 -13.32 4.27 -9.46
CA PHE A 43 -12.13 3.43 -9.48
C PHE A 43 -11.03 4.02 -10.37
N ASN A 44 -11.40 4.45 -11.58
CA ASN A 44 -10.50 5.09 -12.54
C ASN A 44 -10.02 6.48 -12.09
N HIS A 45 -10.82 7.19 -11.29
CA HIS A 45 -10.44 8.49 -10.72
C HIS A 45 -9.24 8.39 -9.78
N TRP A 46 -9.23 7.37 -8.91
CA TRP A 46 -8.08 7.08 -8.04
C TRP A 46 -6.89 6.49 -8.81
N PHE A 47 -7.12 5.86 -9.96
CA PHE A 47 -6.11 5.08 -10.66
C PHE A 47 -5.21 5.85 -11.64
N PHE A 48 -5.74 6.84 -12.36
CA PHE A 48 -5.11 7.23 -13.62
C PHE A 48 -4.47 8.62 -13.65
N THR A 49 -4.90 9.58 -12.85
CA THR A 49 -4.23 10.90 -12.77
C THR A 49 -4.71 11.68 -11.55
N VAL A 50 -3.84 12.49 -10.95
CA VAL A 50 -4.28 13.62 -10.14
C VAL A 50 -5.17 14.48 -11.04
N CYS A 51 -6.49 14.36 -10.86
CA CYS A 51 -7.44 15.08 -11.70
C CYS A 51 -7.33 16.58 -11.41
N GLY A 52 -7.27 17.42 -12.46
CA GLY A 52 -7.20 18.88 -12.31
C GLY A 52 -8.31 19.42 -11.41
N LYS A 53 -9.53 18.90 -11.56
CA LYS A 53 -10.68 19.26 -10.70
C LYS A 53 -10.42 19.01 -9.21
N CYS A 54 -9.66 17.97 -8.87
CA CYS A 54 -9.30 17.71 -7.48
C CYS A 54 -8.30 18.71 -6.94
N LEU A 55 -7.32 19.09 -7.76
CA LEU A 55 -6.36 20.12 -7.39
C LEU A 55 -7.04 21.47 -7.23
N ASP A 56 -7.93 21.84 -8.16
CA ASP A 56 -8.70 23.08 -8.10
C ASP A 56 -9.53 23.13 -6.81
N ARG A 57 -10.20 22.02 -6.47
CA ARG A 57 -11.01 21.94 -5.24
C ARG A 57 -10.17 21.90 -3.96
N MET A 58 -9.01 21.24 -3.97
CA MET A 58 -8.06 21.32 -2.85
C MET A 58 -7.53 22.74 -2.66
N HIS A 59 -7.28 23.47 -3.75
CA HIS A 59 -6.91 24.88 -3.70
C HIS A 59 -8.06 25.71 -3.11
N GLU A 60 -9.30 25.52 -3.56
CA GLU A 60 -10.46 26.21 -2.95
C GLU A 60 -10.54 25.97 -1.44
N LEU A 61 -10.42 24.70 -1.02
CA LEU A 61 -10.43 24.33 0.41
C LEU A 61 -9.27 24.97 1.17
N ALA A 62 -8.05 24.97 0.61
CA ALA A 62 -6.90 25.63 1.21
C ALA A 62 -7.14 27.15 1.38
N SER A 63 -7.71 27.81 0.37
CA SER A 63 -8.03 29.24 0.44
C SER A 63 -9.09 29.57 1.50
N THR A 64 -10.01 28.66 1.83
CA THR A 64 -10.96 28.87 2.94
C THR A 64 -10.32 28.96 4.32
N LEU A 65 -9.08 28.45 4.48
CA LEU A 65 -8.36 28.49 5.74
C LEU A 65 -7.77 29.87 6.07
N GLN A 66 -7.85 30.85 5.14
CA GLN A 66 -7.34 32.22 5.31
C GLN A 66 -5.86 32.25 5.77
N LEU A 67 -5.05 31.37 5.20
CA LEU A 67 -3.64 31.27 5.53
C LEU A 67 -2.87 32.48 4.95
N PRO A 68 -1.76 32.91 5.57
CA PRO A 68 -0.81 33.80 4.91
C PRO A 68 -0.34 33.21 3.57
N ASN A 69 -0.18 34.06 2.54
CA ASN A 69 0.13 33.63 1.17
C ASN A 69 1.29 32.62 1.06
N GLU A 70 2.34 32.80 1.88
CA GLU A 70 3.49 31.88 1.89
C GLU A 70 3.11 30.47 2.39
N LEU A 71 2.22 30.39 3.39
CA LEU A 71 1.72 29.13 3.92
C LEU A 71 0.71 28.48 2.98
N GLU A 72 -0.19 29.26 2.37
CA GLU A 72 -1.13 28.77 1.35
C GLU A 72 -0.38 28.09 0.19
N THR A 73 0.64 28.77 -0.35
CA THR A 73 1.49 28.23 -1.43
C THR A 73 2.16 26.92 -1.03
N LYS A 74 2.65 26.82 0.22
CA LYS A 74 3.28 25.59 0.74
C LYS A 74 2.25 24.46 0.92
N VAL A 75 1.05 24.78 1.40
CA VAL A 75 -0.04 23.81 1.57
C VAL A 75 -0.45 23.26 0.21
N GLU A 76 -0.66 24.10 -0.80
CA GLU A 76 -1.04 23.69 -2.17
C GLU A 76 0.00 22.76 -2.81
N ALA A 77 1.28 23.12 -2.70
CA ALA A 77 2.37 22.30 -3.22
C ALA A 77 2.38 20.91 -2.57
N LEU A 78 2.14 20.84 -1.25
CA LEU A 78 2.11 19.59 -0.51
C LEU A 78 0.82 18.79 -0.76
N CYS A 79 -0.33 19.45 -0.97
CA CYS A 79 -1.62 18.80 -1.27
C CYS A 79 -1.50 17.87 -2.46
N LYS A 80 -0.83 18.30 -3.54
CA LYS A 80 -0.62 17.45 -4.72
C LYS A 80 0.12 16.16 -4.38
N HIS A 81 1.14 16.25 -3.52
CA HIS A 81 1.94 15.09 -3.12
C HIS A 81 1.15 14.16 -2.19
N VAL A 82 0.55 14.71 -1.13
CA VAL A 82 -0.27 13.96 -0.15
C VAL A 82 -1.44 13.27 -0.85
N TYR A 83 -2.17 13.99 -1.69
CA TYR A 83 -3.27 13.41 -2.47
C TYR A 83 -2.80 12.28 -3.37
N PHE A 84 -1.68 12.45 -4.07
CA PHE A 84 -1.11 11.38 -4.90
C PHE A 84 -0.77 10.11 -4.10
N GLN A 85 -0.22 10.27 -2.89
CA GLN A 85 0.05 9.15 -1.98
C GLN A 85 -1.25 8.43 -1.58
N MET A 86 -2.30 9.18 -1.22
CA MET A 86 -3.62 8.60 -0.89
C MET A 86 -4.21 7.83 -2.06
N CYS A 87 -4.17 8.40 -3.28
CA CYS A 87 -4.72 7.74 -4.45
C CYS A 87 -3.99 6.43 -4.76
N THR A 88 -2.66 6.48 -4.65
CA THR A 88 -1.80 5.34 -4.91
C THR A 88 -2.10 4.21 -3.91
N TRP A 89 -2.18 4.54 -2.62
CA TRP A 89 -2.51 3.57 -1.57
C TRP A 89 -3.92 2.99 -1.72
N ASN A 90 -4.94 3.84 -1.89
CA ASN A 90 -6.31 3.38 -2.11
C ASN A 90 -6.42 2.46 -3.33
N GLY A 91 -5.86 2.88 -4.47
CA GLY A 91 -5.89 2.10 -5.70
C GLY A 91 -5.22 0.74 -5.53
N SER A 92 -4.08 0.71 -4.83
CA SER A 92 -3.40 -0.56 -4.55
C SER A 92 -4.20 -1.44 -3.58
N LEU A 93 -4.71 -0.92 -2.45
CA LEU A 93 -5.52 -1.73 -1.51
C LEU A 93 -6.72 -2.40 -2.20
N VAL A 94 -7.42 -1.67 -3.05
CA VAL A 94 -8.55 -2.27 -3.79
C VAL A 94 -8.08 -3.28 -4.83
N LYS A 95 -6.95 -3.06 -5.51
CA LYS A 95 -6.36 -4.08 -6.39
C LYS A 95 -6.03 -5.37 -5.64
N ILE A 96 -5.45 -5.27 -4.44
CA ILE A 96 -5.15 -6.43 -3.58
C ILE A 96 -6.44 -7.20 -3.31
N HIS A 97 -7.46 -6.49 -2.88
CA HIS A 97 -8.75 -7.10 -2.59
C HIS A 97 -9.43 -7.70 -3.83
N GLY A 98 -9.31 -7.04 -4.99
CA GLY A 98 -9.80 -7.58 -6.25
C GLY A 98 -9.18 -8.94 -6.61
N ARG A 99 -7.98 -9.25 -6.11
CA ARG A 99 -7.34 -10.57 -6.26
C ARG A 99 -7.83 -11.60 -5.23
N LEU A 100 -8.39 -11.14 -4.11
CA LEU A 100 -9.02 -12.01 -3.11
C LEU A 100 -10.40 -12.48 -3.54
N VAL A 101 -11.13 -11.64 -4.28
CA VAL A 101 -12.46 -11.97 -4.79
C VAL A 101 -12.26 -12.66 -6.15
N SER A 102 -12.67 -13.93 -6.27
CA SER A 102 -12.60 -14.68 -7.53
C SER A 102 -13.21 -13.86 -8.68
N ASP A 103 -12.65 -13.99 -9.88
CA ASP A 103 -12.91 -13.22 -11.13
C ASP A 103 -14.39 -13.05 -11.54
N HIS A 104 -15.34 -13.68 -10.83
CA HIS A 104 -16.77 -13.67 -11.14
C HIS A 104 -17.57 -12.67 -10.29
N ALA A 105 -16.93 -12.00 -9.33
CA ALA A 105 -17.55 -10.97 -8.49
C ALA A 105 -16.84 -9.62 -8.65
N TYR A 106 -16.69 -9.16 -9.90
CA TYR A 106 -16.36 -7.77 -10.26
C TYR A 106 -17.43 -6.73 -9.82
N ILE A 107 -18.40 -7.17 -9.02
CA ILE A 107 -19.63 -6.45 -8.73
C ILE A 107 -19.67 -6.28 -7.20
N TYR A 108 -19.06 -5.17 -6.76
CA TYR A 108 -19.08 -4.63 -5.40
C TYR A 108 -18.21 -5.35 -4.38
N THR A 109 -17.02 -4.79 -4.15
CA THR A 109 -16.25 -5.15 -2.97
C THR A 109 -16.78 -4.35 -1.80
N TYR A 110 -16.97 -4.96 -0.62
CA TYR A 110 -17.38 -4.19 0.57
C TYR A 110 -16.35 -3.09 0.90
N LEU A 111 -15.11 -3.24 0.44
CA LEU A 111 -14.05 -2.22 0.51
C LEU A 111 -14.36 -0.94 -0.27
N ASP A 112 -15.22 -0.96 -1.30
CA ASP A 112 -15.64 0.26 -2.01
C ASP A 112 -16.43 1.22 -1.10
N ARG A 113 -16.88 0.73 0.06
CA ARG A 113 -17.58 1.51 1.10
C ARG A 113 -16.68 1.87 2.27
N ILE A 114 -15.45 1.38 2.28
CA ILE A 114 -14.50 1.68 3.34
C ILE A 114 -13.72 2.90 2.94
N ASP A 115 -13.84 3.93 3.77
CA ASP A 115 -12.95 5.05 3.72
C ASP A 115 -11.61 4.63 4.31
N PHE A 116 -10.53 4.59 3.52
CA PHE A 116 -9.22 4.22 4.07
C PHE A 116 -8.45 5.42 4.67
N ARG A 117 -8.97 6.64 4.52
CA ARG A 117 -8.27 7.88 4.88
C ARG A 117 -7.90 7.92 6.36
N HIS A 118 -8.72 7.34 7.23
CA HIS A 118 -8.46 7.32 8.67
C HIS A 118 -7.43 6.28 9.12
N TYR A 119 -7.04 5.32 8.26
CA TYR A 119 -5.94 4.41 8.60
C TYR A 119 -4.58 4.97 8.22
N PHE A 120 -4.52 5.96 7.33
CA PHE A 120 -3.27 6.50 6.82
C PHE A 120 -2.50 7.23 7.91
N GLU A 121 -1.37 6.65 8.27
CA GLU A 121 -0.38 7.26 9.11
C GLU A 121 0.61 8.01 8.25
N TRP A 122 0.93 9.26 8.60
CA TRP A 122 1.75 10.12 7.77
C TRP A 122 3.16 10.25 8.34
N LYS A 123 4.15 10.05 7.48
CA LYS A 123 5.50 10.50 7.74
C LYS A 123 5.54 12.01 7.56
N SER A 124 6.29 12.62 8.46
CA SER A 124 7.07 13.85 8.33
C SER A 124 7.16 14.49 6.92
N ILE A 125 7.59 13.74 5.91
CA ILE A 125 7.86 14.22 4.54
C ILE A 125 6.62 14.21 3.62
N GLY A 126 5.43 13.92 4.15
CA GLY A 126 4.19 13.84 3.37
C GLY A 126 3.98 12.52 2.63
N THR A 127 4.71 11.47 3.01
CA THR A 127 4.49 10.09 2.53
C THR A 127 3.79 9.27 3.59
N ILE A 128 3.14 8.18 3.19
CA ILE A 128 2.45 7.28 4.12
C ILE A 128 3.49 6.43 4.88
N ASP A 129 3.33 6.32 6.20
CA ASP A 129 3.98 5.34 7.05
C ASP A 129 3.29 3.99 6.86
N GLU A 130 3.78 3.27 5.85
CA GLU A 130 3.21 2.02 5.37
C GLU A 130 3.03 1.00 6.49
N LYS A 131 4.05 0.84 7.34
CA LYS A 131 4.03 -0.14 8.42
C LYS A 131 2.94 0.21 9.45
N LYS A 132 2.90 1.47 9.92
CA LYS A 132 1.89 1.88 10.90
C LYS A 132 0.48 1.87 10.31
N THR A 133 0.34 2.30 9.06
CA THR A 133 -0.93 2.26 8.33
C THR A 133 -1.46 0.83 8.25
N VAL A 134 -0.61 -0.13 7.91
CA VAL A 134 -1.00 -1.54 7.86
C VAL A 134 -1.33 -2.07 9.23
N GLN A 135 -0.54 -1.74 10.26
CA GLN A 135 -0.87 -2.12 11.64
C GLN A 135 -2.26 -1.61 12.04
N ASN A 136 -2.61 -0.36 11.72
CA ASN A 136 -3.95 0.18 11.95
C ASN A 136 -5.04 -0.60 11.17
N LEU A 137 -4.77 -0.96 9.91
CA LEU A 137 -5.68 -1.79 9.12
C LEU A 137 -5.89 -3.19 9.75
N LEU A 138 -4.85 -3.82 10.28
CA LEU A 138 -4.96 -5.16 10.86
C LEU A 138 -5.80 -5.18 12.15
N LEU A 139 -5.84 -4.06 12.87
CA LEU A 139 -6.63 -3.92 14.09
C LEU A 139 -8.13 -3.72 13.84
N ASP A 140 -8.54 -3.40 12.60
CA ASP A 140 -9.95 -3.14 12.30
C ASP A 140 -10.72 -4.42 12.01
N GLU A 141 -11.63 -4.78 12.92
CA GLU A 141 -12.49 -5.95 12.79
C GLU A 141 -13.59 -5.82 11.73
N HIS A 142 -13.88 -4.60 11.25
CA HIS A 142 -14.77 -4.39 10.10
C HIS A 142 -14.13 -4.88 8.79
N LEU A 143 -12.81 -5.01 8.75
CA LEU A 143 -12.09 -5.62 7.64
C LEU A 143 -12.11 -7.15 7.76
N SER A 144 -12.37 -7.81 6.64
CA SER A 144 -12.42 -9.27 6.60
C SER A 144 -11.06 -9.88 6.95
N VAL A 145 -11.09 -10.99 7.69
CA VAL A 145 -9.88 -11.66 8.20
C VAL A 145 -8.96 -12.09 7.06
N ASP A 146 -9.50 -12.50 5.91
CA ASP A 146 -8.72 -12.84 4.70
C ASP A 146 -8.01 -11.63 4.09
N PHE A 147 -8.63 -10.45 4.07
CA PHE A 147 -7.99 -9.22 3.62
C PHE A 147 -6.86 -8.81 4.56
N ARG A 148 -7.13 -8.81 5.88
CA ARG A 148 -6.11 -8.53 6.89
C ARG A 148 -4.95 -9.51 6.83
N PHE A 149 -5.22 -10.80 6.68
CA PHE A 149 -4.19 -11.83 6.52
C PHE A 149 -3.28 -11.54 5.31
N VAL A 150 -3.87 -11.21 4.15
CA VAL A 150 -3.10 -10.86 2.96
C VAL A 150 -2.23 -9.62 3.20
N MET A 151 -2.76 -8.58 3.86
CA MET A 151 -1.98 -7.41 4.22
C MET A 151 -0.81 -7.76 5.16
N ALA A 152 -1.04 -8.59 6.18
CA ALA A 152 0.01 -9.05 7.09
C ALA A 152 1.11 -9.82 6.33
N CYS A 153 0.74 -10.69 5.38
CA CYS A 153 1.68 -11.39 4.52
C CYS A 153 2.53 -10.43 3.68
N TYR A 154 1.90 -9.42 3.06
CA TYR A 154 2.61 -8.44 2.24
C TYR A 154 3.61 -7.61 3.03
N PHE A 155 3.25 -7.24 4.25
CA PHE A 155 4.11 -6.44 5.12
C PHE A 155 5.04 -7.27 6.02
N CYS A 156 5.08 -8.59 5.81
CA CYS A 156 5.89 -9.53 6.58
C CYS A 156 5.72 -9.40 8.09
N LEU A 157 4.47 -9.22 8.53
CA LEU A 157 4.10 -9.12 9.93
C LEU A 157 3.83 -10.53 10.48
N GLU A 158 4.90 -11.29 10.73
CA GLU A 158 4.86 -12.72 11.03
C GLU A 158 3.88 -13.11 12.15
N SER A 159 3.88 -12.37 13.26
CA SER A 159 2.94 -12.59 14.38
C SER A 159 1.48 -12.44 13.95
N ASP A 160 1.20 -11.43 13.12
CA ASP A 160 -0.13 -11.16 12.60
C ASP A 160 -0.52 -12.22 11.55
N VAL A 161 0.42 -12.68 10.72
CA VAL A 161 0.20 -13.77 9.77
C VAL A 161 -0.27 -15.04 10.50
N ILE A 162 0.44 -15.45 11.56
CA ILE A 162 0.08 -16.63 12.35
C ILE A 162 -1.29 -16.46 12.98
N SER A 163 -1.49 -15.38 13.73
CA SER A 163 -2.73 -15.17 14.49
C SER A 163 -3.95 -15.03 13.59
N LEU A 164 -3.85 -14.27 12.49
CA LEU A 164 -4.93 -14.12 11.52
C LEU A 164 -5.22 -15.43 10.81
N TRP A 165 -4.21 -16.24 10.49
CA TRP A 165 -4.42 -17.57 9.92
C TRP A 165 -5.15 -18.50 10.88
N GLU A 166 -4.80 -18.51 12.17
CA GLU A 166 -5.43 -19.36 13.17
C GLU A 166 -6.92 -19.07 13.32
N ILE A 167 -7.32 -17.79 13.39
CA ILE A 167 -8.72 -17.38 13.57
C ILE A 167 -9.53 -17.38 12.26
N MET A 168 -8.88 -17.55 11.11
CA MET A 168 -9.55 -17.49 9.82
C MET A 168 -10.48 -18.70 9.62
N PRO A 169 -11.74 -18.48 9.17
CA PRO A 169 -12.65 -19.57 8.84
C PRO A 169 -12.07 -20.50 7.76
N GLU A 170 -12.30 -21.81 7.88
CA GLU A 170 -11.77 -22.81 6.93
C GLU A 170 -12.20 -22.53 5.48
N ILE A 171 -13.41 -22.03 5.26
CA ILE A 171 -13.88 -21.66 3.91
C ILE A 171 -12.99 -20.58 3.28
N SER A 172 -12.53 -19.60 4.07
CA SER A 172 -11.62 -18.56 3.62
C SER A 172 -10.20 -19.10 3.40
N LYS A 173 -9.72 -20.00 4.27
CA LYS A 173 -8.44 -20.70 4.06
C LYS A 173 -8.43 -21.52 2.77
N THR A 174 -9.51 -22.26 2.50
CA THR A 174 -9.68 -23.01 1.25
C THR A 174 -9.66 -22.08 0.05
N LYS A 175 -10.34 -20.94 0.12
CA LYS A 175 -10.34 -19.93 -0.95
C LYS A 175 -8.94 -19.36 -1.21
N ILE A 176 -8.21 -19.02 -0.14
CA ILE A 176 -6.82 -18.54 -0.24
C ILE A 176 -5.91 -19.60 -0.88
N ARG A 177 -6.00 -20.86 -0.45
CA ARG A 177 -5.21 -21.98 -0.98
C ARG A 177 -5.53 -22.36 -2.42
N SER A 178 -6.72 -22.05 -2.92
CA SER A 178 -7.15 -22.44 -4.28
C SER A 178 -7.00 -21.33 -5.32
N HIS A 179 -7.10 -20.06 -4.92
CA HIS A 179 -7.15 -18.93 -5.86
C HIS A 179 -6.11 -17.85 -5.55
N THR A 180 -5.96 -17.48 -4.28
CA THR A 180 -5.10 -16.35 -3.91
C THR A 180 -3.62 -16.72 -4.01
N CYS A 181 -3.21 -17.90 -3.56
CA CYS A 181 -1.80 -18.29 -3.60
C CYS A 181 -1.25 -18.48 -5.02
N THR A 182 -2.09 -18.82 -6.00
CA THR A 182 -1.69 -19.00 -7.40
C THR A 182 -1.50 -17.66 -8.11
N SER A 183 -2.22 -16.63 -7.68
CA SER A 183 -2.11 -15.27 -8.23
C SER A 183 -1.15 -14.38 -7.45
N LEU A 184 -0.90 -14.69 -6.17
CA LEU A 184 -0.08 -13.90 -5.24
C LEU A 184 1.06 -14.75 -4.63
N PRO A 185 2.27 -14.72 -5.22
CA PRO A 185 3.39 -15.56 -4.81
C PRO A 185 3.78 -15.41 -3.33
N LEU A 186 3.73 -14.20 -2.78
CA LEU A 186 4.06 -13.97 -1.37
C LEU A 186 3.09 -14.70 -0.43
N ILE A 187 1.82 -14.86 -0.81
CA ILE A 187 0.86 -15.67 -0.05
C ILE A 187 1.22 -17.14 -0.11
N SER A 188 1.63 -17.67 -1.29
CA SER A 188 2.13 -19.04 -1.42
C SER A 188 3.29 -19.32 -0.46
N PHE A 189 4.25 -18.38 -0.38
CA PHE A 189 5.36 -18.46 0.55
C PHE A 189 4.90 -18.57 2.01
N TRP A 190 4.02 -17.69 2.47
CA TRP A 190 3.53 -17.73 3.85
C TRP A 190 2.74 -19.00 4.16
N LEU A 191 1.96 -19.53 3.23
CA LEU A 191 1.25 -20.80 3.42
C LEU A 191 2.21 -21.98 3.60
N LYS A 192 3.27 -22.07 2.78
CA LYS A 192 4.30 -23.12 2.93
C LYS A 192 5.04 -23.00 4.24
N TRP A 193 5.34 -21.76 4.66
CA TRP A 193 5.96 -21.47 5.94
C TRP A 193 5.06 -21.92 7.10
N LEU A 194 3.76 -21.59 7.07
CA LEU A 194 2.77 -22.05 8.05
C LEU A 194 2.62 -23.58 8.08
N ASP A 195 2.71 -24.23 6.91
CA ASP A 195 2.66 -25.69 6.77
C ASP A 195 4.01 -26.37 7.15
N LYS A 196 5.03 -25.61 7.59
CA LYS A 196 6.39 -26.08 7.96
C LYS A 196 7.10 -26.87 6.86
N ALA A 197 6.82 -26.58 5.59
CA ALA A 197 7.49 -27.19 4.44
C ALA A 197 8.92 -26.62 4.26
N ASP A 198 9.79 -27.30 3.49
CA ASP A 198 11.03 -26.64 3.02
C ASP A 198 10.66 -25.57 1.99
N PHE A 199 10.96 -24.30 2.30
CA PHE A 199 10.53 -23.13 1.52
C PHE A 199 11.70 -22.31 0.93
N ARG A 200 12.94 -22.83 0.97
CA ARG A 200 14.11 -22.13 0.38
C ARG A 200 13.91 -21.79 -1.11
N ASP A 201 13.39 -22.75 -1.88
CA ASP A 201 13.11 -22.56 -3.30
C ASP A 201 11.96 -21.57 -3.55
N GLU A 202 11.04 -21.44 -2.58
CA GLU A 202 9.89 -20.55 -2.66
C GLU A 202 10.29 -19.10 -2.39
N ALA A 203 11.18 -18.83 -1.43
CA ALA A 203 11.71 -17.48 -1.22
C ALA A 203 12.32 -16.95 -2.52
N ALA A 204 13.16 -17.74 -3.18
CA ALA A 204 13.71 -17.37 -4.49
C ALA A 204 12.63 -17.18 -5.57
N SER A 205 11.56 -18.00 -5.58
CA SER A 205 10.43 -17.87 -6.51
C SER A 205 9.65 -16.58 -6.30
N VAL A 206 9.31 -16.26 -5.05
CA VAL A 206 8.64 -15.04 -4.64
C VAL A 206 9.46 -13.83 -5.04
N LEU A 207 10.76 -13.86 -4.74
CA LEU A 207 11.67 -12.80 -5.11
C LEU A 207 11.73 -12.60 -6.64
N ARG A 208 11.79 -13.68 -7.44
CA ARG A 208 11.73 -13.59 -8.91
C ARG A 208 10.41 -13.01 -9.41
N SER A 209 9.30 -13.30 -8.74
CA SER A 209 7.98 -12.83 -9.17
C SER A 209 7.79 -11.31 -9.04
N PHE A 210 8.55 -10.65 -8.15
CA PHE A 210 8.53 -9.19 -8.01
C PHE A 210 9.14 -8.45 -9.20
N TYR A 211 9.90 -9.13 -10.07
CA TYR A 211 10.42 -8.54 -11.31
C TYR A 211 9.49 -8.77 -12.50
N GLY A 212 8.38 -9.49 -12.31
CA GLY A 212 7.33 -9.69 -13.31
C GLY A 212 6.29 -8.57 -13.30
N ALA A 213 5.47 -8.47 -14.36
CA ALA A 213 4.48 -7.42 -14.64
C ALA A 213 3.29 -7.31 -13.64
N HIS A 214 3.50 -7.57 -12.35
CA HIS A 214 2.49 -7.43 -11.30
C HIS A 214 2.49 -6.04 -10.68
N GLY A 215 2.37 -5.00 -11.53
CA GLY A 215 2.34 -3.58 -11.15
C GLY A 215 1.16 -3.12 -10.28
N ALA A 216 0.42 -4.05 -9.68
CA ALA A 216 -0.53 -3.78 -8.62
C ALA A 216 0.15 -3.52 -7.27
N PHE A 217 1.29 -4.17 -7.06
CA PHE A 217 1.99 -4.24 -5.78
C PHE A 217 3.22 -3.33 -5.71
N ASP A 218 3.78 -2.95 -6.86
CA ASP A 218 4.94 -2.04 -6.96
C ASP A 218 4.77 -0.72 -6.18
N CYS A 219 3.53 -0.29 -5.95
CA CYS A 219 3.24 0.96 -5.24
C CYS A 219 3.16 0.84 -3.71
N ILE A 220 2.77 -0.34 -3.18
CA ILE A 220 2.67 -0.60 -1.73
C ILE A 220 3.91 -1.34 -1.22
N LEU A 221 4.62 -2.06 -2.09
CA LEU A 221 5.80 -2.85 -1.77
C LEU A 221 7.04 -2.30 -2.46
N ASN A 222 7.33 -1.01 -2.28
CA ASN A 222 8.69 -0.53 -2.53
C ASN A 222 9.63 -1.26 -1.57
N SER A 223 10.30 -2.25 -2.13
CA SER A 223 10.53 -3.54 -1.49
C SER A 223 11.63 -3.58 -0.44
N VAL A 224 12.09 -2.44 0.10
CA VAL A 224 13.18 -2.44 1.09
C VAL A 224 12.79 -3.23 2.34
N THR A 225 11.56 -3.10 2.86
CA THR A 225 11.11 -3.87 4.04
C THR A 225 11.08 -5.37 3.76
N LEU A 226 10.58 -5.76 2.59
CA LEU A 226 10.49 -7.15 2.18
C LEU A 226 11.88 -7.75 1.93
N LEU A 227 12.74 -7.00 1.24
CA LEU A 227 14.14 -7.34 1.01
C LEU A 227 14.87 -7.51 2.34
N GLN A 228 14.72 -6.57 3.27
CA GLN A 228 15.28 -6.67 4.62
C GLN A 228 14.77 -7.91 5.34
N TYR A 229 13.47 -8.21 5.27
CA TYR A 229 12.92 -9.42 5.87
C TYR A 229 13.56 -10.67 5.27
N PHE A 230 13.67 -10.78 3.94
CA PHE A 230 14.29 -11.94 3.31
C PHE A 230 15.80 -12.02 3.59
N LEU A 231 16.54 -10.92 3.62
CA LEU A 231 17.97 -10.94 3.93
C LEU A 231 18.24 -11.35 5.38
N LEU A 232 17.44 -10.87 6.33
CA LEU A 232 17.62 -11.19 7.75
C LEU A 232 17.24 -12.63 8.07
N ASN A 233 16.26 -13.20 7.37
CA ASN A 233 15.70 -14.51 7.69
C ASN A 233 16.22 -15.64 6.78
N PHE A 234 16.93 -15.34 5.69
CA PHE A 234 17.38 -16.32 4.71
C PHE A 234 18.89 -16.27 4.48
N SER A 235 19.52 -17.45 4.52
CA SER A 235 20.97 -17.67 4.51
C SER A 235 21.78 -16.82 3.52
N TYR A 236 22.93 -16.31 4.00
CA TYR A 236 23.98 -15.52 3.31
C TYR A 236 24.34 -15.94 1.88
N HIS A 237 24.19 -17.22 1.52
CA HIS A 237 24.44 -17.67 0.15
C HIS A 237 23.42 -17.19 -0.88
N LEU A 238 22.16 -16.95 -0.50
CA LEU A 238 21.17 -16.36 -1.39
C LEU A 238 21.40 -14.86 -1.58
N GLU A 239 21.92 -14.18 -0.56
CA GLU A 239 22.03 -12.71 -0.47
C GLU A 239 22.79 -12.08 -1.65
N LYS A 240 24.00 -12.56 -2.00
CA LYS A 240 24.82 -11.90 -3.04
C LYS A 240 24.30 -12.09 -4.46
N GLU A 241 23.91 -13.31 -4.81
CA GLU A 241 23.36 -13.59 -6.14
C GLU A 241 21.98 -12.92 -6.30
N TYR A 242 21.23 -12.85 -5.21
CA TYR A 242 19.94 -12.17 -5.17
C TYR A 242 20.07 -10.65 -5.31
N LEU A 243 20.86 -9.98 -4.46
CA LEU A 243 21.08 -8.53 -4.52
C LEU A 243 21.57 -8.10 -5.91
N LYS A 244 22.43 -8.90 -6.53
CA LYS A 244 22.87 -8.69 -7.91
C LYS A 244 21.71 -8.76 -8.91
N ASN A 245 20.87 -9.80 -8.82
CA ASN A 245 19.68 -9.92 -9.67
C ASN A 245 18.68 -8.78 -9.43
N VAL A 246 18.50 -8.33 -8.17
CA VAL A 246 17.67 -7.17 -7.82
C VAL A 246 18.16 -5.95 -8.57
N VAL A 247 19.43 -5.57 -8.38
CA VAL A 247 20.03 -4.37 -8.99
C VAL A 247 19.96 -4.41 -10.52
N CYS A 248 20.16 -5.58 -11.14
CA CYS A 248 20.10 -5.73 -12.60
C CYS A 248 18.69 -5.53 -13.18
N HIS A 249 17.62 -5.78 -12.41
CA HIS A 249 16.24 -5.72 -12.87
C HIS A 249 15.43 -4.57 -12.24
N SER A 250 15.93 -3.94 -11.17
CA SER A 250 15.27 -2.85 -10.42
C SER A 250 15.67 -1.45 -10.88
N SER A 251 16.13 -1.29 -12.12
CA SER A 251 16.70 -0.02 -12.64
C SER A 251 15.75 1.19 -12.53
N THR A 252 14.46 0.95 -12.27
CA THR A 252 13.41 1.94 -12.08
C THR A 252 13.15 2.34 -10.61
N LEU A 253 13.58 1.55 -9.61
CA LEU A 253 13.28 1.78 -8.19
C LEU A 253 14.53 2.27 -7.42
N LYS A 254 14.68 3.59 -7.29
CA LYS A 254 15.87 4.23 -6.68
C LYS A 254 16.14 3.78 -5.24
N GLU A 255 15.12 3.49 -4.46
CA GLU A 255 15.26 3.11 -3.04
C GLU A 255 15.76 1.68 -2.87
N VAL A 256 15.24 0.75 -3.68
CA VAL A 256 15.68 -0.64 -3.74
C VAL A 256 17.13 -0.71 -4.22
N THR A 257 17.46 0.01 -5.29
CA THR A 257 18.83 0.09 -5.79
C THR A 257 19.78 0.67 -4.75
N ARG A 258 19.38 1.73 -4.02
CA ARG A 258 20.17 2.26 -2.91
C ARG A 258 20.39 1.21 -1.83
N PHE A 259 19.32 0.56 -1.36
CA PHE A 259 19.40 -0.48 -0.34
C PHE A 259 20.40 -1.58 -0.75
N CYS A 260 20.27 -2.13 -1.96
CA CYS A 260 21.16 -3.18 -2.45
C CYS A 260 22.62 -2.76 -2.68
N LEU A 261 22.92 -1.46 -2.75
CA LEU A 261 24.28 -0.94 -2.87
C LEU A 261 24.95 -0.69 -1.51
N PHE A 262 24.19 -0.63 -0.43
CA PHE A 262 24.68 -0.34 0.92
C PHE A 262 24.74 -1.56 1.85
N GLU A 263 24.06 -2.65 1.51
CA GLU A 263 24.24 -3.99 2.11
C GLU A 263 25.42 -4.72 1.43
#